data_AF-V5FS31-F1
#
_entry.id   AF-V5FS31-F1
#
_cell.length_a   1.000
_cell.length_b   1.000
_cell.length_c   1.000
_cell.angle_alpha   90.00
_cell.angle_beta   90.00
_cell.angle_gamma   90.00
#
_symmetry.space_group_name_H-M   'P 1'
#
loop_
_entity.id
_entity.type
_entity.pdbx_description
1 polymer ?
#
loop_
_entity_poly.entity_id
_entity_poly.type
_entity_poly.pdbx_seq_one_letter_code
_entity_poly.pdbx_strand_id
1 'polypeptide(L)'
;NFELQTQEISSRLSRSGSQVTLDSLDLTRYSEDGGGTDERVAVLEFELRKAKETINALRNNLTVATESETSSPAKGSLRNFNVGNIKPHEQRALNFLINEYLLIHGYKLTSITFADENESQDFDDWD
;
A
#
# COMPACT_ATOMS: atom_id res chain seq x y z
N ASN A 1 42.15 12.65 56.53
CA ASN A 1 42.94 13.84 56.90
C ASN A 1 42.89 14.78 55.71
N PHE A 2 41.86 15.63 55.62
CA PHE A 2 41.85 17.02 56.13
C PHE A 2 42.97 17.84 55.46
N GLU A 3 42.84 19.03 54.90
CA GLU A 3 41.76 19.95 54.48
C GLU A 3 42.52 21.14 53.83
N LEU A 4 41.90 21.80 52.84
CA LEU A 4 42.11 23.17 52.30
C LEU A 4 43.42 23.95 52.58
N GLN A 5 44.02 24.51 51.51
CA GLN A 5 44.16 25.97 51.46
C GLN A 5 44.21 26.52 50.02
N THR A 6 43.17 27.31 49.74
CA THR A 6 42.98 28.23 48.63
C THR A 6 44.05 29.32 48.58
N GLN A 7 44.60 29.57 47.39
CA GLN A 7 45.11 30.88 46.97
C GLN A 7 45.00 30.92 45.44
N GLU A 8 43.82 31.25 44.90
CA GLU A 8 43.45 32.62 44.56
C GLU A 8 44.58 33.39 43.88
N ILE A 9 44.97 32.94 42.69
CA ILE A 9 45.44 33.85 41.65
C ILE A 9 44.34 33.89 40.61
N SER A 10 43.18 34.40 41.03
CA SER A 10 42.21 34.95 40.10
C SER A 10 42.88 36.17 39.47
N SER A 11 43.64 35.93 38.40
CA SER A 11 43.93 36.96 37.42
C SER A 11 42.60 37.33 36.77
N ARG A 12 41.81 38.12 37.49
CA ARG A 12 40.67 38.85 36.96
C ARG A 12 41.22 39.91 36.01
N LEU A 13 41.70 39.46 34.84
CA LEU A 13 41.64 40.31 33.68
C LEU A 13 40.16 40.68 33.54
N SER A 14 39.85 41.96 33.71
CA SER A 14 38.55 42.52 33.36
C SER A 14 38.29 42.19 31.89
N ARG A 15 37.58 41.08 31.66
CA ARG A 15 37.11 40.68 30.34
C ARG A 15 36.11 41.75 29.89
N SER A 16 36.33 42.30 28.70
CA SER A 16 35.38 43.22 28.07
C SER A 16 33.99 42.59 28.04
N GLY A 17 32.92 43.39 28.19
CA GLY A 17 31.53 42.90 28.25
C GLY A 17 31.10 42.00 27.08
N SER A 18 31.86 42.00 25.98
CA SER A 18 31.69 41.10 24.83
C SER A 18 32.13 39.64 25.05
N GLN A 19 32.79 39.30 26.17
CA GLN A 19 33.32 37.96 26.44
C GLN A 19 32.52 37.17 27.50
N VAL A 20 31.47 37.76 28.08
CA VAL A 20 30.60 37.10 29.07
C VAL A 20 29.63 36.11 28.39
N THR A 21 29.38 36.27 27.09
CA THR A 21 28.41 35.49 26.32
C THR A 21 28.90 34.10 25.89
N LEU A 22 30.18 33.76 26.09
CA LEU A 22 30.73 32.47 25.62
C LEU A 22 30.72 31.35 26.68
N ASP A 23 30.62 31.68 27.98
CA ASP A 23 30.60 30.66 29.05
C ASP A 23 29.24 29.96 29.22
N SER A 24 28.22 30.31 28.41
CA SER A 24 26.89 29.68 28.45
C SER A 24 26.61 28.75 27.26
N LEU A 25 27.61 28.46 26.41
CA LEU A 25 27.44 27.50 25.33
C LEU A 25 27.68 26.07 25.85
N ASP A 26 26.65 25.52 26.45
CA ASP A 26 26.55 24.08 26.71
C ASP A 26 26.41 23.34 25.37
N LEU A 27 27.55 22.98 24.78
CA LEU A 27 27.63 22.19 23.54
C LEU A 27 27.31 20.70 23.77
N THR A 28 26.96 20.31 25.00
CA THR A 28 26.56 18.94 25.35
C THR A 28 25.06 18.75 25.42
N ARG A 29 24.27 19.73 24.97
CA ARG A 29 22.83 19.57 24.83
C ARG A 29 22.51 18.69 23.62
N TYR A 30 22.65 17.38 23.84
CA TYR A 30 22.02 16.28 23.12
C TYR A 30 20.88 16.76 22.21
N SER A 31 21.16 16.89 20.92
CA SER A 31 20.14 17.02 19.87
C SER A 31 20.10 15.72 19.06
N GLU A 32 20.01 14.57 19.75
CA GLU A 32 20.04 13.24 19.13
C GLU A 32 18.67 12.53 19.08
N ASP A 33 17.57 13.10 19.59
CA ASP A 33 16.32 12.32 19.71
C ASP A 33 15.07 13.03 19.16
N GLY A 34 15.09 13.45 17.89
CA GLY A 34 13.85 13.94 17.26
C GLY A 34 13.88 14.15 15.74
N GLY A 35 15.06 14.32 15.14
CA GLY A 35 15.17 14.57 13.70
C GLY A 35 14.91 13.34 12.82
N GLY A 36 15.38 12.16 13.24
CA GLY A 36 15.28 10.93 12.43
C GLY A 36 13.94 10.21 12.54
N THR A 37 13.20 10.41 13.64
CA THR A 37 11.86 9.83 13.83
C THR A 37 10.84 10.51 12.94
N ASP A 38 10.88 11.84 12.86
CA ASP A 38 9.95 12.63 12.05
C ASP A 38 10.18 12.42 10.54
N GLU A 39 11.44 12.29 10.11
CA GLU A 39 11.77 11.93 8.73
C GLU A 39 11.23 10.53 8.37
N ARG A 40 11.42 9.55 9.26
CA ARG A 40 10.90 8.19 9.06
C ARG A 40 9.37 8.16 9.03
N VAL A 41 8.71 8.94 9.89
CA VAL A 41 7.26 9.10 9.87
C VAL A 41 6.82 9.70 8.54
N ALA A 42 7.47 10.76 8.06
CA ALA A 42 7.15 11.39 6.78
C ALA A 42 7.30 10.43 5.59
N VAL A 43 8.36 9.60 5.58
CA VAL A 43 8.55 8.56 4.55
C VAL A 43 7.43 7.53 4.59
N LEU A 44 7.10 7.00 5.77
CA LEU A 44 6.05 5.99 5.92
C LEU A 44 4.67 6.56 5.54
N GLU A 45 4.39 7.81 5.88
CA GLU A 45 3.15 8.48 5.46
C GLU A 45 3.08 8.68 3.95
N PHE A 46 4.19 9.00 3.30
CA PHE A 46 4.29 9.08 1.85
C PHE A 46 4.04 7.73 1.17
N GLU A 47 4.71 6.69 1.63
CA GLU A 47 4.51 5.33 1.12
C GLU A 47 3.07 4.86 1.33
N LEU A 48 2.49 5.10 2.50
CA LEU A 48 1.09 4.79 2.80
C LEU A 48 0.14 5.53 1.86
N ARG A 49 0.39 6.81 1.58
CA ARG A 49 -0.40 7.60 0.63
C ARG A 49 -0.31 7.02 -0.77
N LYS A 50 0.89 6.69 -1.23
CA LYS A 50 1.12 6.08 -2.55
C LYS A 50 0.45 4.71 -2.67
N ALA A 51 0.51 3.89 -1.63
CA ALA A 51 -0.17 2.60 -1.58
C ALA A 51 -1.69 2.77 -1.65
N LYS A 52 -2.26 3.72 -0.89
CA LYS A 52 -3.69 4.05 -0.94
C LYS A 52 -4.13 4.57 -2.31
N GLU A 53 -3.35 5.45 -2.93
CA GLU A 53 -3.61 5.93 -4.29
C GLU A 53 -3.59 4.78 -5.30
N THR A 54 -2.63 3.87 -5.17
CA THR A 54 -2.53 2.67 -6.03
C THR A 54 -3.76 1.77 -5.84
N ILE A 55 -4.15 1.48 -4.59
CA ILE A 55 -5.35 0.70 -4.28
C ILE A 55 -6.59 1.38 -4.84
N ASN A 56 -6.73 2.70 -4.68
CA ASN A 56 -7.87 3.44 -5.22
C ASN A 56 -7.89 3.44 -6.75
N ALA A 57 -6.74 3.58 -7.40
CA ALA A 57 -6.63 3.50 -8.86
C ALA A 57 -7.03 2.10 -9.37
N LEU A 58 -6.53 1.03 -8.73
CA LEU A 58 -6.89 -0.34 -9.05
C LEU A 58 -8.38 -0.60 -8.82
N ARG A 59 -8.93 -0.13 -7.70
CA ARG A 59 -10.37 -0.20 -7.42
C ARG A 59 -11.19 0.54 -8.46
N ASN A 60 -10.80 1.77 -8.82
CA ASN A 60 -11.50 2.53 -9.86
C ASN A 60 -11.42 1.82 -11.22
N ASN A 61 -10.28 1.26 -11.59
CA ASN A 61 -10.14 0.51 -12.84
C ASN A 61 -11.01 -0.76 -12.84
N LEU A 62 -11.02 -1.50 -11.73
CA LEU A 62 -11.88 -2.66 -11.56
C LEU A 62 -13.36 -2.26 -11.60
N THR A 63 -13.73 -1.22 -10.85
CA THR A 63 -15.07 -0.63 -10.85
C THR A 63 -15.47 -0.23 -12.26
N VAL A 64 -14.66 0.51 -13.02
CA VAL A 64 -14.95 0.89 -14.42
C VAL A 64 -15.10 -0.34 -15.32
N ALA A 65 -14.23 -1.35 -15.16
CA ALA A 65 -14.34 -2.62 -15.88
C ALA A 65 -15.62 -3.40 -15.52
N THR A 66 -16.20 -3.16 -14.33
CA THR A 66 -17.41 -3.82 -13.85
C THR A 66 -18.70 -2.97 -13.87
N GLU A 67 -18.64 -1.64 -13.90
CA GLU A 67 -19.79 -0.70 -13.83
C GLU A 67 -20.20 -0.17 -15.21
N SER A 68 -19.32 -0.30 -16.22
CA SER A 68 -19.76 -0.33 -17.63
C SER A 68 -20.87 -1.38 -17.86
N GLU A 69 -21.14 -2.24 -16.87
CA GLU A 69 -22.06 -3.36 -16.91
C GLU A 69 -23.35 -3.18 -16.10
N THR A 70 -23.54 -2.07 -15.39
CA THR A 70 -24.72 -1.91 -14.50
C THR A 70 -25.26 -0.49 -14.46
N SER A 71 -25.68 0.08 -15.60
CA SER A 71 -26.58 1.23 -15.62
C SER A 71 -27.97 0.84 -16.10
N SER A 72 -28.75 0.20 -15.22
CA SER A 72 -30.21 0.35 -15.23
C SER A 72 -30.80 0.09 -13.84
N PRO A 73 -31.51 1.06 -13.23
CA PRO A 73 -32.06 0.89 -11.90
C PRO A 73 -33.34 0.05 -11.92
N ALA A 74 -33.42 -0.89 -10.98
CA ALA A 74 -34.52 -1.82 -10.81
C ALA A 74 -35.89 -1.12 -10.64
N LYS A 75 -36.86 -1.54 -11.45
CA LYS A 75 -38.29 -1.49 -11.10
C LYS A 75 -38.97 -2.75 -11.63
N GLY A 76 -39.62 -3.47 -10.73
CA GLY A 76 -40.06 -4.84 -10.92
C GLY A 76 -40.80 -5.10 -12.24
N SER A 77 -40.34 -6.13 -12.95
CA SER A 77 -41.15 -6.92 -13.87
C SER A 77 -40.37 -8.19 -14.18
N LEU A 78 -40.93 -9.36 -13.87
CA LEU A 78 -40.48 -10.60 -14.49
C LEU A 78 -40.46 -10.40 -16.02
N ARG A 79 -39.41 -10.93 -16.66
CA ARG A 79 -39.15 -10.95 -18.11
C ARG A 79 -38.46 -9.70 -18.65
N ASN A 80 -37.17 -9.64 -18.38
CA ASN A 80 -36.17 -9.69 -19.45
C ASN A 80 -34.90 -10.23 -18.79
N PHE A 81 -34.61 -11.52 -18.96
CA PHE A 81 -33.22 -11.89 -19.16
C PHE A 81 -32.84 -11.15 -20.43
N ASN A 82 -32.46 -9.88 -20.32
CA ASN A 82 -31.45 -9.37 -21.21
C ASN A 82 -30.28 -10.30 -20.90
N VAL A 83 -30.24 -11.42 -21.63
CA VAL A 83 -29.03 -12.21 -21.83
C VAL A 83 -28.13 -11.27 -22.59
N GLY A 84 -27.69 -10.20 -21.91
CA GLY A 84 -26.59 -9.39 -22.34
C GLY A 84 -25.50 -10.39 -22.61
N ASN A 85 -24.87 -10.27 -23.77
CA ASN A 85 -23.74 -11.09 -24.15
C ASN A 85 -22.87 -11.28 -22.90
N ILE A 86 -22.65 -12.54 -22.53
CA ILE A 86 -21.79 -12.88 -21.39
C ILE A 86 -20.50 -12.08 -21.53
N LYS A 87 -20.09 -11.35 -20.48
CA LYS A 87 -18.85 -10.57 -20.61
C LYS A 87 -17.68 -11.53 -20.74
N PRO A 88 -16.56 -11.09 -21.35
CA PRO A 88 -15.36 -11.92 -21.45
C PRO A 88 -14.87 -12.47 -20.10
N HIS A 89 -14.95 -11.70 -19.01
CA HIS A 89 -14.53 -12.15 -17.68
C HIS A 89 -15.51 -13.17 -17.05
N GLU A 90 -16.81 -13.02 -17.30
CA GLU A 90 -17.83 -13.98 -16.87
C GLU A 90 -17.69 -15.29 -17.64
N GLN A 91 -17.46 -15.21 -18.96
CA GLN A 91 -17.22 -16.37 -19.81
C GLN A 91 -15.97 -17.13 -19.35
N ARG A 92 -14.89 -16.40 -19.03
CA ARG A 92 -13.67 -17.00 -18.47
C ARG A 92 -13.93 -17.78 -17.19
N ALA A 93 -14.67 -17.17 -16.26
CA ALA A 93 -15.04 -17.81 -15.00
C ALA A 93 -15.93 -19.05 -15.21
N LEU A 94 -16.94 -18.97 -16.08
CA LEU A 94 -17.80 -20.12 -16.39
C LEU A 94 -17.01 -21.25 -17.03
N ASN A 95 -16.17 -20.95 -18.02
CA ASN A 95 -15.34 -21.93 -18.68
C ASN A 95 -14.47 -22.68 -17.66
N PHE A 96 -13.82 -21.97 -16.74
CA PHE A 96 -13.01 -22.59 -15.68
C PHE A 96 -13.84 -23.54 -14.82
N LEU A 97 -14.98 -23.09 -14.30
CA LEU A 97 -15.87 -23.91 -13.46
C LEU A 97 -16.38 -25.16 -14.20
N ILE A 98 -16.65 -25.04 -15.50
CA ILE A 98 -17.05 -26.17 -16.34
C ILE A 98 -15.89 -27.16 -16.49
N ASN A 99 -14.68 -26.68 -16.77
CA ASN A 99 -13.49 -27.53 -16.90
C ASN A 99 -13.22 -28.30 -15.60
N GLU A 100 -13.22 -27.60 -14.46
CA GLU A 100 -13.08 -28.22 -13.14
C GLU A 100 -14.15 -29.27 -12.86
N TYR A 101 -15.41 -28.98 -13.18
CA TYR A 101 -16.49 -29.96 -13.07
C TYR A 101 -16.21 -31.21 -13.92
N LEU A 102 -15.78 -31.04 -15.16
CA LEU A 102 -15.45 -32.15 -16.05
C LEU A 102 -14.32 -33.01 -15.48
N LEU A 103 -13.28 -32.40 -14.91
CA LEU A 103 -12.16 -33.10 -14.29
C LEU A 103 -12.59 -33.86 -13.02
N ILE A 104 -13.34 -33.22 -12.12
CA ILE A 104 -13.82 -33.82 -10.86
C ILE A 104 -14.67 -35.06 -11.12
N HIS A 105 -15.49 -35.02 -12.19
CA HIS A 105 -16.36 -36.14 -12.56
C HIS A 105 -15.71 -37.16 -13.52
N GLY A 106 -14.42 -37.00 -13.83
CA GLY A 106 -13.66 -37.96 -14.63
C GLY A 106 -13.89 -37.87 -16.14
N TYR A 107 -14.55 -36.83 -16.64
CA TYR A 107 -14.77 -36.56 -18.06
C TYR A 107 -13.54 -35.96 -18.74
N LYS A 108 -12.38 -36.62 -18.58
CA LYS A 108 -11.07 -36.08 -18.98
C LYS A 108 -10.97 -35.75 -20.47
N LEU A 109 -11.48 -36.65 -21.34
CA LEU A 109 -11.46 -36.41 -22.79
C LEU A 109 -12.29 -35.18 -23.16
N THR A 110 -13.47 -35.03 -22.55
CA THR A 110 -14.33 -33.86 -22.75
C THR A 110 -13.65 -32.59 -22.24
N SER A 111 -12.94 -32.65 -21.11
CA SER A 111 -12.16 -31.51 -20.58
C SER A 111 -11.07 -31.07 -21.55
N ILE A 112 -10.34 -32.03 -22.13
CA ILE A 112 -9.27 -31.76 -23.11
C ILE A 112 -9.89 -31.12 -24.35
N THR A 113 -10.92 -31.73 -24.93
CA THR A 113 -11.59 -31.18 -26.12
C THR A 113 -12.19 -29.80 -25.85
N PHE A 114 -12.80 -29.60 -24.68
CA PHE A 114 -13.34 -28.31 -24.27
C PHE A 114 -12.23 -27.25 -24.15
N ALA A 115 -11.08 -27.58 -23.57
CA ALA A 115 -9.95 -26.66 -23.50
C ALA A 115 -9.40 -26.31 -24.89
N ASP A 116 -9.23 -27.32 -25.76
CA ASP A 116 -8.77 -27.13 -27.14
C ASP A 116 -9.73 -26.23 -27.95
N GLU A 117 -11.04 -26.31 -27.72
CA GLU A 117 -12.03 -25.42 -28.37
C GLU A 117 -11.98 -23.97 -27.83
N ASN A 118 -11.36 -23.75 -26.67
CA ASN A 118 -11.27 -22.46 -25.98
C ASN A 118 -9.83 -21.93 -25.95
N GLU A 119 -9.10 -21.97 -27.06
CA GLU A 119 -7.66 -21.59 -27.17
C GLU A 119 -7.29 -20.20 -26.62
N SER A 120 -8.26 -19.28 -26.57
CA SER A 120 -8.05 -17.91 -26.07
C SER A 120 -7.96 -17.79 -24.54
N GLN A 121 -8.18 -18.89 -23.82
CA GLN A 121 -8.17 -18.95 -22.36
C GLN A 121 -7.23 -20.05 -21.89
N ASP A 122 -6.28 -19.67 -21.05
CA ASP A 122 -5.51 -20.62 -20.24
C ASP A 122 -6.34 -21.03 -19.02
N PHE A 123 -6.46 -22.33 -18.77
CA PHE A 123 -7.19 -22.87 -17.62
C PHE A 123 -6.28 -23.10 -16.40
N ASP A 124 -4.96 -23.07 -16.59
CA ASP A 124 -3.96 -23.21 -15.53
C ASP A 124 -3.61 -21.85 -14.88
N ASP A 125 -3.90 -20.74 -15.55
CA ASP A 125 -3.63 -19.36 -15.09
C ASP A 125 -4.91 -18.71 -14.52
N TRP A 126 -5.18 -18.97 -13.24
CA TRP A 126 -6.34 -18.45 -12.51
C TRP A 126 -6.04 -17.19 -11.66
N ASP A 127 -4.76 -16.91 -11.37
CA ASP A 127 -4.33 -15.77 -10.53
C ASP A 127 -4.15 -14.47 -11.33
#